data_AF-A0A3L6N286-F1
#
_entry.id   AF-A0A3L6N286-F1
#
_cell.length_a   1.000
_cell.length_b   1.000
_cell.length_c   1.000
_cell.angle_alpha   90.00
_cell.angle_beta   90.00
_cell.angle_gamma   90.00
#
_symmetry.space_group_name_H-M   'P 1'
#
loop_
_entity.id
_entity.type
_entity.pdbx_description
1 polymer ?
#
loop_
_entity_poly.entity_id
_entity_poly.type
_entity_poly.pdbx_seq_one_letter_code
_entity_poly.pdbx_strand_id
1 'polypeptide(L)'
;MWYAKEKGPVAMMDAVGLDTVSFIEQHYIAERGLPDTPVKFLQKYIDGGRLGAKSDKGGLLPPSKPVESDHESSLYFLDIGLSSGNGKGYATAGRVLVGSSDGKPMKTLISGQRMPDGIDISKSTGKLFWTCMGNPSANDGAVLSCNLDGTDLKEIVPQGSVHTPKQLTVDNTSSKLYFADREGMRIMRCNLDGSELEVLIQTGDWQVNEHMLDPTRWCVGITVSPSTGKFYWSQKGPSKGGQGRIFQAKIDFQPSEDAKTRTDIEVLFQGLPEPIDLDVDEDENVLYWTDRGELPNGNTINRAKLRDIAQVTHDGASKPGKDYEVVAWGLHEAIGIKLDSKNRRIFATDLGGSVYKFDMDGGNRKKVYEGSRAFVGITVA
;
A
#
# COMPACT_ATOMS: atom_id res chain seq x y z
N MET A 1 30.46 -11.93 -13.12
CA MET A 1 30.93 -12.52 -14.39
C MET A 1 30.45 -13.98 -14.36
N TRP A 2 29.43 -14.49 -15.06
CA TRP A 2 28.55 -14.05 -16.15
C TRP A 2 27.12 -14.57 -15.88
N TYR A 3 26.10 -13.80 -16.28
CA TYR A 3 24.69 -14.19 -16.28
C TYR A 3 24.38 -15.18 -17.41
N ALA A 4 23.49 -16.13 -17.12
CA ALA A 4 22.56 -16.83 -18.02
C ALA A 4 23.08 -17.29 -19.41
N LYS A 5 23.40 -18.58 -19.52
CA LYS A 5 23.74 -19.23 -20.80
C LYS A 5 22.54 -19.79 -21.59
N GLU A 6 21.30 -19.44 -21.24
CA GLU A 6 20.11 -20.09 -21.81
C GLU A 6 19.15 -19.19 -22.62
N LYS A 7 19.34 -17.87 -22.66
CA LYS A 7 18.43 -16.97 -23.40
C LYS A 7 19.20 -16.19 -24.47
N GLY A 8 18.83 -16.38 -25.73
CA GLY A 8 19.44 -15.68 -26.87
C GLY A 8 19.22 -14.16 -26.85
N PRO A 9 19.93 -13.40 -27.70
CA PRO A 9 19.93 -11.93 -27.67
C PRO A 9 18.53 -11.31 -27.80
N VAL A 10 17.65 -11.92 -28.58
CA VAL A 10 16.25 -11.47 -28.74
C VAL A 10 15.47 -11.57 -27.42
N ALA A 11 15.63 -12.68 -26.70
CA ALA A 11 14.96 -12.87 -25.42
C ALA A 11 15.51 -11.94 -24.32
N MET A 12 16.79 -11.56 -24.40
CA MET A 12 17.38 -10.57 -23.49
C MET A 12 16.84 -9.16 -23.76
N MET A 13 16.72 -8.76 -25.03
CA MET A 13 16.12 -7.47 -25.39
C MET A 13 14.66 -7.37 -24.93
N ASP A 14 13.87 -8.43 -25.11
CA ASP A 14 12.50 -8.48 -24.61
C ASP A 14 12.43 -8.44 -23.08
N ALA A 15 13.36 -9.09 -22.37
CA ALA A 15 13.41 -9.06 -20.90
C ALA A 15 13.73 -7.67 -20.33
N VAL A 16 14.60 -6.92 -21.00
CA VAL A 16 14.97 -5.54 -20.61
C VAL A 16 13.86 -4.54 -20.96
N GLY A 17 13.16 -4.77 -22.08
CA GLY A 17 12.13 -3.90 -22.62
C GLY A 17 12.63 -3.12 -23.83
N LEU A 18 11.87 -3.17 -24.92
CA LEU A 18 12.33 -2.64 -26.23
C LEU A 18 12.46 -1.12 -26.24
N ASP A 19 11.67 -0.42 -25.44
CA ASP A 19 11.77 1.02 -25.19
C ASP A 19 13.16 1.39 -24.61
N THR A 20 13.59 0.63 -23.61
CA THR A 20 14.89 0.83 -22.95
C THR A 20 16.05 0.47 -23.87
N VAL A 21 15.93 -0.63 -24.62
CA VAL A 21 16.94 -1.00 -25.63
C VAL A 21 17.04 0.09 -26.71
N SER A 22 15.91 0.59 -27.22
CA SER A 22 15.88 1.66 -28.23
C SER A 22 16.54 2.94 -27.73
N PHE A 23 16.28 3.34 -26.47
CA PHE A 23 16.92 4.50 -25.86
C PHE A 23 18.45 4.37 -25.75
N ILE A 24 18.94 3.19 -25.34
CA ILE A 24 20.38 2.90 -25.26
C ILE A 24 21.04 2.97 -26.65
N GLU A 25 20.40 2.39 -27.67
CA GLU A 25 20.93 2.41 -29.04
C GLU A 25 20.94 3.84 -29.63
N GLN A 26 19.93 4.66 -29.34
CA GLN A 26 19.92 6.08 -29.74
C GLN A 26 21.12 6.85 -29.15
N HIS A 27 21.50 6.54 -27.91
CA HIS A 27 22.68 7.11 -27.29
C HIS A 27 23.97 6.71 -28.02
N TYR A 28 24.12 5.42 -28.38
CA TYR A 28 25.29 4.96 -29.12
C TYR A 28 25.37 5.52 -30.56
N ILE A 29 24.23 5.74 -31.22
CA ILE A 29 24.19 6.41 -32.52
C ILE A 29 24.72 7.85 -32.40
N ALA A 30 24.27 8.59 -31.39
CA ALA A 30 24.68 9.97 -31.17
C ALA A 30 26.18 10.09 -30.82
N GLU A 31 26.69 9.17 -29.99
CA GLU A 31 28.09 9.20 -29.53
C GLU A 31 29.06 8.65 -30.58
N ARG A 32 28.68 7.60 -31.31
CA ARG A 32 29.60 6.78 -32.11
C ARG A 32 29.30 6.76 -33.61
N GLY A 33 28.26 7.47 -34.06
CA GLY A 33 27.90 7.56 -35.47
C GLY A 33 27.47 6.22 -36.09
N LEU A 34 26.88 5.34 -35.28
CA LEU A 34 26.40 4.03 -35.73
C LEU A 34 25.14 4.14 -36.61
N PRO A 35 24.84 3.16 -37.48
CA PRO A 35 23.62 3.15 -38.28
C PRO A 35 22.35 3.11 -37.43
N ASP A 36 21.32 3.86 -37.81
CA ASP A 36 20.04 3.94 -37.09
C ASP A 36 19.06 2.79 -37.34
N THR A 37 19.49 1.80 -38.11
CA THR A 37 18.66 0.67 -38.55
C THR A 37 18.06 -0.14 -37.38
N PRO A 38 18.80 -0.45 -36.29
CA PRO A 38 18.25 -1.18 -35.15
C PRO A 38 17.15 -0.40 -34.41
N VAL A 39 17.34 0.91 -34.21
CA VAL A 39 16.34 1.78 -33.56
C VAL A 39 15.07 1.86 -34.40
N LYS A 40 15.18 2.07 -35.72
CA LYS A 40 14.03 2.06 -36.64
C LYS A 40 13.29 0.72 -36.65
N PHE A 41 14.02 -0.38 -36.50
CA PHE A 41 13.44 -1.71 -36.41
C PHE A 41 12.63 -1.86 -35.11
N LEU A 42 13.19 -1.47 -33.96
CA LEU A 42 12.52 -1.53 -32.65
C LEU A 42 11.31 -0.58 -32.57
N GLN A 43 11.40 0.60 -33.18
CA GLN A 43 10.34 1.62 -33.13
C GLN A 43 8.99 1.09 -33.62
N LYS A 44 8.98 0.22 -34.64
CA LYS A 44 7.74 -0.41 -35.15
C LYS A 44 7.02 -1.26 -34.10
N TYR A 45 7.76 -1.89 -33.20
CA TYR A 45 7.21 -2.70 -32.12
C TYR A 45 6.77 -1.84 -30.95
N ILE A 46 7.57 -0.82 -30.62
CA ILE A 46 7.27 0.17 -29.56
C ILE A 46 5.98 0.94 -29.88
N ASP A 47 5.82 1.43 -31.11
CA ASP A 47 4.62 2.14 -31.56
C ASP A 47 3.36 1.25 -31.49
N GLY A 48 3.54 -0.06 -31.67
CA GLY A 48 2.49 -1.06 -31.50
C GLY A 48 2.22 -1.47 -30.05
N GLY A 49 2.91 -0.85 -29.08
CA GLY A 49 2.84 -1.17 -27.65
C GLY A 49 3.47 -2.51 -27.29
N ARG A 50 4.34 -3.08 -28.13
CA ARG A 50 5.03 -4.36 -27.90
C ARG A 50 6.39 -4.10 -27.25
N LEU A 51 6.40 -4.01 -25.92
CA LEU A 51 7.57 -3.61 -25.12
C LEU A 51 8.32 -4.79 -24.47
N GLY A 52 8.12 -6.02 -24.96
CA GLY A 52 8.74 -7.19 -24.34
C GLY A 52 8.06 -7.55 -23.02
N ALA A 53 8.83 -7.79 -21.97
CA ALA A 53 8.34 -8.13 -20.63
C ALA A 53 7.53 -7.00 -19.95
N LYS A 54 7.61 -5.77 -20.48
CA LYS A 54 6.82 -4.62 -20.03
C LYS A 54 5.47 -4.49 -20.74
N SER A 55 5.09 -5.46 -21.57
CA SER A 55 3.86 -5.43 -22.35
C SER A 55 3.20 -6.79 -22.41
N ASP A 56 1.89 -6.80 -22.20
CA ASP A 56 1.00 -7.95 -22.41
C ASP A 56 0.94 -8.40 -23.89
N LYS A 57 1.35 -7.53 -24.82
CA LYS A 57 1.48 -7.80 -26.26
C LYS A 57 2.84 -8.42 -26.65
N GLY A 58 3.71 -8.68 -25.68
CA GLY A 58 5.06 -9.21 -25.89
C GLY A 58 6.02 -8.19 -26.51
N GLY A 59 7.10 -8.66 -27.13
CA GLY A 59 8.14 -7.83 -27.76
C GLY A 59 8.48 -8.31 -29.16
N LEU A 60 9.77 -8.54 -29.41
CA LEU A 60 10.26 -9.20 -30.60
C LEU A 60 9.80 -10.66 -30.66
N LEU A 61 9.65 -11.29 -29.49
CA LEU A 61 8.98 -12.57 -29.34
C LEU A 61 7.46 -12.36 -29.20
N PRO A 62 6.63 -13.31 -29.67
CA PRO A 62 5.20 -13.28 -29.38
C PRO A 62 4.97 -13.22 -27.87
N PRO A 63 3.84 -12.67 -27.41
CA PRO A 63 3.49 -12.74 -26.00
C PRO A 63 3.56 -14.20 -25.60
N SER A 64 4.46 -14.52 -24.68
CA SER A 64 4.43 -15.81 -24.03
C SER A 64 3.01 -15.96 -23.49
N LYS A 65 2.33 -17.08 -23.81
CA LYS A 65 1.14 -17.49 -23.04
C LYS A 65 1.44 -17.17 -21.58
N PRO A 66 0.51 -16.61 -20.79
CA PRO A 66 0.74 -16.50 -19.36
C PRO A 66 1.08 -17.92 -18.91
N VAL A 67 2.37 -18.15 -18.72
CA VAL A 67 2.80 -19.20 -17.85
C VAL A 67 2.26 -18.64 -16.54
N GLU A 68 1.24 -19.27 -15.99
CA GLU A 68 1.02 -19.23 -14.55
C GLU A 68 2.32 -19.75 -13.93
N SER A 69 3.36 -18.93 -13.94
CA SER A 69 4.30 -18.93 -12.87
C SER A 69 3.51 -18.28 -11.76
N ASP A 70 2.81 -19.09 -10.98
CA ASP A 70 2.61 -18.80 -9.57
C ASP A 70 4.03 -18.63 -8.99
N HIS A 71 4.64 -17.47 -9.24
CA HIS A 71 5.81 -17.07 -8.49
C HIS A 71 5.29 -16.90 -7.08
N GLU A 72 5.63 -17.86 -6.22
CA GLU A 72 5.23 -17.91 -4.83
C GLU A 72 5.67 -16.61 -4.13
N SER A 73 4.78 -15.62 -4.08
CA SER A 73 5.08 -14.38 -3.41
C SER A 73 5.11 -14.62 -1.90
N SER A 74 6.15 -14.09 -1.25
CA SER A 74 6.21 -14.08 0.21
C SER A 74 5.27 -13.01 0.73
N LEU A 75 4.42 -13.39 1.68
CA LEU A 75 3.50 -12.48 2.35
C LEU A 75 4.11 -12.07 3.68
N TYR A 76 4.13 -10.79 3.97
CA TYR A 76 4.49 -10.25 5.28
C TYR A 76 3.26 -9.61 5.88
N PHE A 77 2.91 -9.99 7.10
CA PHE A 77 1.70 -9.49 7.74
C PHE A 77 1.87 -9.44 9.24
N LEU A 78 1.02 -8.65 9.86
CA LEU A 78 1.11 -8.33 11.27
C LEU A 78 0.00 -9.03 12.05
N ASP A 79 0.38 -9.58 13.19
CA ASP A 79 -0.57 -9.92 14.26
C ASP A 79 -0.46 -8.89 15.36
N ILE A 80 -1.58 -8.21 15.66
CA ILE A 80 -1.63 -7.13 16.63
C ILE A 80 -1.44 -7.61 18.09
N GLY A 81 -1.57 -8.92 18.33
CA GLY A 81 -1.36 -9.53 19.66
C GLY A 81 -2.63 -9.64 20.53
N LEU A 82 -3.78 -9.17 20.04
CA LEU A 82 -5.06 -9.19 20.76
C LEU A 82 -5.52 -10.61 21.13
N SER A 83 -5.11 -11.62 20.35
CA SER A 83 -5.46 -13.03 20.59
C SER A 83 -4.41 -13.81 21.39
N SER A 84 -3.43 -13.13 22.01
CA SER A 84 -2.32 -13.76 22.74
C SER A 84 -2.72 -14.57 23.97
N GLY A 85 -3.97 -14.49 24.42
CA GLY A 85 -4.47 -15.16 25.63
C GLY A 85 -3.97 -14.53 26.95
N ASN A 86 -3.17 -13.46 26.88
CA ASN A 86 -2.71 -12.72 28.05
C ASN A 86 -3.42 -11.37 28.14
N GLY A 87 -4.50 -11.30 28.93
CA GLY A 87 -5.35 -10.12 29.08
C GLY A 87 -4.63 -8.85 29.57
N LYS A 88 -3.42 -8.95 30.14
CA LYS A 88 -2.61 -7.79 30.55
C LYS A 88 -1.40 -7.51 29.64
N GLY A 89 -0.96 -8.49 28.85
CA GLY A 89 0.25 -8.41 28.03
C GLY A 89 -0.01 -8.28 26.53
N TYR A 90 -1.27 -8.25 26.09
CA TYR A 90 -1.60 -8.23 24.65
C TYR A 90 -0.99 -7.03 23.91
N ALA A 91 -0.84 -5.88 24.58
CA ALA A 91 -0.31 -4.66 23.98
C ALA A 91 1.15 -4.77 23.53
N THR A 92 1.91 -5.74 24.06
CA THR A 92 3.30 -6.02 23.66
C THR A 92 3.46 -7.40 23.03
N ALA A 93 2.36 -8.10 22.77
CA ALA A 93 2.36 -9.45 22.20
C ALA A 93 2.31 -9.47 20.66
N GLY A 94 2.44 -8.31 20.02
CA GLY A 94 2.40 -8.17 18.57
C GLY A 94 3.55 -8.88 17.87
N ARG A 95 3.33 -9.28 16.62
CA ARG A 95 4.29 -10.06 15.83
C ARG A 95 4.33 -9.59 14.39
N VAL A 96 5.53 -9.64 13.80
CA VAL A 96 5.74 -9.62 12.35
C VAL A 96 5.85 -11.06 11.88
N LEU A 97 5.04 -11.43 10.90
CA LEU A 97 4.94 -12.79 10.37
C LEU A 97 5.34 -12.79 8.90
N VAL A 98 5.92 -13.90 8.46
CA VAL A 98 6.16 -14.20 7.05
C VAL A 98 5.43 -15.48 6.68
N GLY A 99 4.77 -15.49 5.53
CA GLY A 99 4.06 -16.61 4.97
C GLY A 99 4.21 -16.64 3.45
N SER A 100 3.41 -17.48 2.81
CA SER A 100 3.37 -17.71 1.38
C SER A 100 1.95 -17.55 0.87
N SER A 101 1.82 -17.01 -0.33
CA SER A 101 0.54 -16.79 -1.03
C SER A 101 -0.24 -18.07 -1.38
N ASP A 102 0.37 -19.25 -1.19
CA ASP A 102 -0.24 -20.57 -1.40
C ASP A 102 -0.77 -21.23 -0.12
N GLY A 103 -0.37 -20.72 1.05
CA GLY A 103 -0.77 -21.25 2.36
C GLY A 103 0.27 -22.14 3.05
N LYS A 104 1.51 -22.22 2.56
CA LYS A 104 2.62 -22.86 3.32
C LYS A 104 2.70 -22.28 4.74
N PRO A 105 3.14 -23.06 5.75
CA PRO A 105 3.14 -22.61 7.14
C PRO A 105 3.82 -21.25 7.33
N MET A 106 3.11 -20.32 7.99
CA MET A 106 3.68 -19.02 8.36
C MET A 106 4.73 -19.19 9.48
N LYS A 107 5.71 -18.28 9.52
CA LYS A 107 6.74 -18.20 10.56
C LYS A 107 6.69 -16.83 11.22
N THR A 108 6.93 -16.78 12.53
CA THR A 108 7.18 -15.52 13.22
C THR A 108 8.58 -15.00 12.89
N LEU A 109 8.66 -13.80 12.31
CA LEU A 109 9.90 -13.12 12.01
C LEU A 109 10.40 -12.34 13.23
N ILE A 110 9.53 -11.51 13.79
CA ILE A 110 9.82 -10.66 14.96
C ILE A 110 8.65 -10.81 15.95
N SER A 111 8.96 -10.93 17.24
CA SER A 111 7.97 -10.99 18.33
C SER A 111 8.08 -9.76 19.24
N GLY A 112 7.14 -9.62 20.17
CA GLY A 112 7.24 -8.61 21.23
C GLY A 112 6.95 -7.18 20.78
N GLN A 113 6.18 -7.02 19.70
CA GLN A 113 5.89 -5.70 19.10
C GLN A 113 4.76 -4.99 19.85
N ARG A 114 4.85 -3.66 19.96
CA ARG A 114 3.89 -2.82 20.68
C ARG A 114 2.70 -2.45 19.79
N MET A 115 1.73 -3.35 19.71
CA MET A 115 0.52 -3.19 18.89
C MET A 115 0.87 -2.74 17.45
N PRO A 116 1.52 -3.60 16.64
CA PRO A 116 1.84 -3.24 15.27
C PRO A 116 0.57 -3.06 14.44
N ASP A 117 0.59 -2.23 13.39
CA ASP A 117 -0.61 -1.97 12.57
C ASP A 117 -0.33 -1.97 11.05
N GLY A 118 0.40 -0.97 10.54
CA GLY A 118 0.76 -0.84 9.13
C GLY A 118 2.08 -1.50 8.78
N ILE A 119 2.22 -2.03 7.57
CA ILE A 119 3.44 -2.71 7.09
C ILE A 119 3.62 -2.54 5.58
N ASP A 120 4.85 -2.30 5.13
CA ASP A 120 5.18 -2.33 3.70
C ASP A 120 6.68 -2.59 3.44
N ILE A 121 7.05 -2.83 2.19
CA ILE A 121 8.41 -3.19 1.77
C ILE A 121 8.98 -2.15 0.81
N SER A 122 10.24 -1.78 1.06
CA SER A 122 11.09 -1.15 0.04
C SER A 122 11.74 -2.22 -0.82
N LYS A 123 11.32 -2.31 -2.08
CA LYS A 123 11.85 -3.24 -3.08
C LYS A 123 13.30 -2.92 -3.43
N SER A 124 13.68 -1.64 -3.41
CA SER A 124 15.04 -1.19 -3.72
C SER A 124 16.05 -1.55 -2.63
N THR A 125 15.65 -1.54 -1.36
CA THR A 125 16.54 -1.83 -0.22
C THR A 125 16.39 -3.22 0.37
N GLY A 126 15.32 -3.95 0.02
CA GLY A 126 15.01 -5.24 0.62
C GLY A 126 14.72 -5.14 2.12
N LYS A 127 14.07 -4.05 2.53
CA LYS A 127 13.70 -3.79 3.93
C LYS A 127 12.19 -3.76 4.12
N LEU A 128 11.77 -4.32 5.25
CA LEU A 128 10.41 -4.30 5.76
C LEU A 128 10.29 -3.16 6.76
N PHE A 129 9.17 -2.45 6.71
CA PHE A 129 8.83 -1.35 7.62
C PHE A 129 7.48 -1.61 8.26
N TRP A 130 7.33 -1.33 9.55
CA TRP A 130 6.01 -1.38 10.21
C TRP A 130 5.86 -0.32 11.29
N THR A 131 4.61 0.09 11.51
CA THR A 131 4.25 0.97 12.62
C THR A 131 3.99 0.16 13.88
N CYS A 132 4.31 0.73 15.04
CA CYS A 132 3.94 0.26 16.36
C CYS A 132 3.12 1.37 17.03
N MET A 133 1.83 1.10 17.28
CA MET A 133 0.89 2.09 17.82
C MET A 133 1.29 2.61 19.20
N GLY A 134 1.94 1.77 20.01
CA GLY A 134 2.14 2.09 21.41
C GLY A 134 0.84 2.14 22.21
N ASN A 135 0.77 3.03 23.20
CA ASN A 135 -0.44 3.25 23.99
C ASN A 135 -1.23 4.43 23.41
N PRO A 136 -2.47 4.24 22.93
CA PRO A 136 -3.28 5.33 22.38
C PRO A 136 -3.51 6.52 23.32
N SER A 137 -3.30 6.37 24.64
CA SER A 137 -3.38 7.48 25.60
C SER A 137 -2.04 8.18 25.87
N ALA A 138 -0.96 7.77 25.20
CA ALA A 138 0.36 8.36 25.34
C ALA A 138 0.98 8.60 23.95
N ASN A 139 1.71 9.71 23.80
CA ASN A 139 2.49 9.98 22.61
C ASN A 139 3.79 9.14 22.66
N ASP A 140 3.69 7.83 22.41
CA ASP A 140 4.82 6.90 22.49
C ASP A 140 4.95 5.97 21.28
N GLY A 141 4.16 6.18 20.22
CA GLY A 141 4.24 5.41 18.98
C GLY A 141 5.60 5.48 18.26
N ALA A 142 5.88 4.47 17.45
CA ALA A 142 7.15 4.32 16.73
C ALA A 142 6.99 3.66 15.36
N VAL A 143 8.03 3.76 14.54
CA VAL A 143 8.16 3.03 13.26
C VAL A 143 9.48 2.25 13.26
N LEU A 144 9.39 0.98 12.91
CA LEU A 144 10.53 0.07 12.89
C LEU A 144 10.82 -0.43 11.48
N SER A 145 12.04 -0.91 11.28
CA SER A 145 12.46 -1.58 10.06
C SER A 145 13.33 -2.81 10.37
N CYS A 146 13.37 -3.76 9.44
CA CYS A 146 14.33 -4.85 9.43
C CYS A 146 14.57 -5.32 7.99
N ASN A 147 15.57 -6.19 7.79
CA ASN A 147 15.71 -6.94 6.55
C ASN A 147 14.57 -7.96 6.42
N LEU A 148 14.29 -8.41 5.20
CA LEU A 148 13.22 -9.40 4.93
C LEU A 148 13.37 -10.75 5.67
N ASP A 149 14.57 -11.05 6.19
CA ASP A 149 14.87 -12.23 7.01
C ASP A 149 14.80 -11.97 8.54
N GLY A 150 14.45 -10.74 8.95
CA GLY A 150 14.31 -10.31 10.34
C GLY A 150 15.59 -9.76 10.97
N THR A 151 16.71 -9.73 10.24
CA THR A 151 17.96 -9.14 10.74
C THR A 151 17.96 -7.61 10.63
N ASP A 152 18.94 -6.93 11.25
CA ASP A 152 19.07 -5.46 11.22
C ASP A 152 17.80 -4.71 11.72
N LEU A 153 17.20 -5.21 12.80
CA LEU A 153 16.05 -4.57 13.45
C LEU A 153 16.44 -3.19 13.99
N LYS A 154 15.73 -2.15 13.54
CA LYS A 154 15.96 -0.74 13.89
C LYS A 154 14.65 -0.03 14.18
N GLU A 155 14.66 0.85 15.18
CA GLU A 155 13.63 1.88 15.36
C GLU A 155 14.07 3.10 14.53
N ILE A 156 13.34 3.40 13.45
CA ILE A 156 13.69 4.49 12.51
C ILE A 156 12.97 5.79 12.84
N VAL A 157 11.74 5.70 13.37
CA VAL A 157 11.03 6.83 13.99
C VAL A 157 10.94 6.52 15.48
N PRO A 158 11.71 7.21 16.34
CA PRO A 158 11.79 6.90 17.75
C PRO A 158 10.47 7.09 18.49
N GLN A 159 10.27 6.30 19.55
CA GLN A 159 9.10 6.41 20.43
C GLN A 159 8.85 7.86 20.87
N GLY A 160 7.62 8.32 20.66
CA GLY A 160 7.16 9.66 21.03
C GLY A 160 7.48 10.76 20.03
N SER A 161 8.13 10.44 18.91
CA SER A 161 8.16 11.32 17.73
C SER A 161 6.78 11.41 17.06
N VAL A 162 5.97 10.36 17.21
CA VAL A 162 4.62 10.21 16.67
C VAL A 162 3.72 9.56 17.72
N HIS A 163 2.41 9.78 17.64
CA HIS A 163 1.51 9.40 18.74
C HIS A 163 1.06 7.96 18.62
N THR A 164 0.25 7.65 17.61
CA THR A 164 -0.31 6.32 17.36
C THR A 164 -0.25 6.06 15.85
N PRO A 165 0.92 5.71 15.32
CA PRO A 165 1.09 5.49 13.89
C PRO A 165 0.26 4.28 13.43
N LYS A 166 -0.35 4.39 12.25
CA LYS A 166 -1.32 3.46 11.67
C LYS A 166 -0.82 2.85 10.37
N GLN A 167 -1.65 2.74 9.33
CA GLN A 167 -1.21 2.15 8.08
C GLN A 167 -0.05 2.96 7.51
N LEU A 168 0.84 2.27 6.80
CA LEU A 168 2.00 2.86 6.15
C LEU A 168 2.13 2.34 4.72
N THR A 169 2.77 3.13 3.86
CA THR A 169 3.15 2.73 2.50
C THR A 169 4.55 3.21 2.20
N VAL A 170 5.28 2.47 1.36
CA VAL A 170 6.58 2.88 0.85
C VAL A 170 6.44 3.38 -0.59
N ASP A 171 6.82 4.64 -0.83
CA ASP A 171 7.08 5.12 -2.19
C ASP A 171 8.45 4.60 -2.64
N ASN A 172 8.44 3.60 -3.51
CA ASN A 172 9.66 3.00 -4.04
C ASN A 172 10.36 3.90 -5.09
N THR A 173 9.68 4.90 -5.65
CA THR A 173 10.23 5.84 -6.62
C THR A 173 11.07 6.90 -5.92
N SER A 174 10.52 7.53 -4.88
CA SER A 174 11.21 8.56 -4.11
C SER A 174 12.00 8.02 -2.91
N SER A 175 11.88 6.73 -2.61
CA SER A 175 12.47 6.10 -1.40
C SER A 175 12.05 6.83 -0.12
N LYS A 176 10.74 7.07 0.01
CA LYS A 176 10.13 7.70 1.20
C LYS A 176 9.06 6.81 1.80
N LEU A 177 8.92 6.91 3.12
CA LEU A 177 7.90 6.25 3.90
C LEU A 177 6.78 7.24 4.22
N TYR A 178 5.53 6.80 4.09
CA TYR A 178 4.33 7.57 4.42
C TYR A 178 3.51 6.77 5.42
N PHE A 179 2.99 7.41 6.45
CA PHE A 179 2.16 6.73 7.45
C PHE A 179 1.17 7.70 8.09
N ALA A 180 0.02 7.20 8.51
CA ALA A 180 -0.94 7.98 9.28
C ALA A 180 -0.58 7.95 10.78
N ASP A 181 -0.92 9.01 11.51
CA ASP A 181 -0.82 9.11 12.97
C ASP A 181 -2.19 9.48 13.53
N ARG A 182 -2.85 8.51 14.19
CA ARG A 182 -4.29 8.58 14.52
C ARG A 182 -4.58 9.67 15.54
N GLU A 183 -4.08 9.51 16.76
CA GLU A 183 -4.23 10.49 17.84
C GLU A 183 -3.45 11.77 17.55
N GLY A 184 -2.31 11.67 16.85
CA GLY A 184 -1.58 12.86 16.40
C GLY A 184 -2.36 13.69 15.36
N MET A 185 -3.39 13.10 14.74
CA MET A 185 -4.26 13.73 13.72
C MET A 185 -3.46 14.22 12.51
N ARG A 186 -2.57 13.35 12.01
CA ARG A 186 -1.60 13.69 10.95
C ARG A 186 -1.45 12.60 9.90
N ILE A 187 -1.00 13.02 8.72
CA ILE A 187 -0.27 12.16 7.78
C ILE A 187 1.19 12.61 7.81
N MET A 188 2.10 11.65 7.94
CA MET A 188 3.54 11.86 8.10
C MET A 188 4.30 11.30 6.90
N ARG A 189 5.45 11.89 6.58
CA ARG A 189 6.43 11.40 5.61
C ARG A 189 7.83 11.47 6.18
N CYS A 190 8.70 10.51 5.83
CA CYS A 190 10.13 10.55 6.13
C CYS A 190 10.94 9.78 5.08
N ASN A 191 12.26 9.88 5.13
CA ASN A 191 13.16 8.98 4.41
C ASN A 191 13.12 7.58 5.02
N LEU A 192 13.59 6.55 4.29
CA LEU A 192 13.59 5.16 4.78
C LEU A 192 14.44 4.93 6.05
N ASP A 193 15.35 5.83 6.37
CA ASP A 193 16.14 5.80 7.61
C ASP A 193 15.49 6.58 8.77
N GLY A 194 14.32 7.19 8.54
CA GLY A 194 13.59 8.01 9.49
C GLY A 194 13.97 9.49 9.51
N SER A 195 14.98 9.91 8.74
CA SER A 195 15.35 11.32 8.60
C SER A 195 14.28 12.11 7.84
N GLU A 196 14.33 13.45 7.96
CA GLU A 196 13.37 14.36 7.31
C GLU A 196 11.90 14.03 7.65
N LEU A 197 11.63 13.65 8.91
CA LEU A 197 10.27 13.44 9.37
C LEU A 197 9.46 14.73 9.31
N GLU A 198 8.44 14.75 8.47
CA GLU A 198 7.60 15.91 8.20
C GLU A 198 6.11 15.55 8.23
N VAL A 199 5.28 16.57 8.48
CA VAL A 199 3.83 16.47 8.45
C VAL A 199 3.35 16.86 7.06
N LEU A 200 2.48 16.05 6.44
CA LEU A 200 1.85 16.35 5.15
C LEU A 200 0.42 16.88 5.29
N ILE A 201 -0.29 16.41 6.32
CA ILE A 201 -1.66 16.79 6.66
C ILE A 201 -1.73 16.97 8.18
N GLN A 202 -2.37 18.04 8.66
CA GLN A 202 -2.69 18.24 10.08
C GLN A 202 -4.19 18.54 10.23
N THR A 203 -4.95 17.62 10.83
CA THR A 203 -6.41 17.76 10.97
C THR A 203 -6.86 18.17 12.37
N GLY A 204 -5.95 18.24 13.33
CA GLY A 204 -6.24 18.63 14.71
C GLY A 204 -4.97 18.78 15.56
N ASP A 205 -5.12 18.78 16.88
CA ASP A 205 -4.01 18.86 17.84
C ASP A 205 -4.35 17.99 19.05
N TRP A 206 -3.52 17.00 19.33
CA TRP A 206 -3.75 15.99 20.38
C TRP A 206 -3.71 16.58 21.79
N GLN A 207 -3.16 17.78 21.95
CA GLN A 207 -3.16 18.51 23.22
C GLN A 207 -4.49 19.24 23.48
N VAL A 208 -5.36 19.33 22.47
CA VAL A 208 -6.68 19.95 22.57
C VAL A 208 -7.73 18.86 22.77
N ASN A 209 -8.37 18.85 23.94
CA ASN A 209 -9.34 17.81 24.32
C ASN A 209 -10.51 17.68 23.32
N GLU A 210 -11.02 18.79 22.78
CA GLU A 210 -12.10 18.77 21.79
C GLU A 210 -11.68 18.05 20.50
N HIS A 211 -10.45 18.23 20.05
CA HIS A 211 -9.93 17.53 18.87
C HIS A 211 -9.75 16.03 19.14
N MET A 212 -9.28 15.65 20.33
CA MET A 212 -9.12 14.25 20.73
C MET A 212 -10.45 13.49 20.82
N LEU A 213 -11.54 14.19 21.16
CA LEU A 213 -12.88 13.62 21.23
C LEU A 213 -13.60 13.56 19.87
N ASP A 214 -13.00 14.12 18.82
CA ASP A 214 -13.56 14.14 17.46
C ASP A 214 -12.89 13.07 16.58
N PRO A 215 -13.47 11.85 16.50
CA PRO A 215 -12.88 10.75 15.72
C PRO A 215 -12.92 10.99 14.21
N THR A 216 -13.60 12.04 13.74
CA THR A 216 -13.59 12.41 12.31
C THR A 216 -12.26 13.02 11.88
N ARG A 217 -11.40 13.41 12.84
CA ARG A 217 -10.05 13.94 12.61
C ARG A 217 -8.99 12.86 12.48
N TRP A 218 -9.25 11.67 12.99
CA TRP A 218 -8.29 10.56 13.04
C TRP A 218 -7.95 10.03 11.66
N CYS A 219 -6.69 10.19 11.27
CA CYS A 219 -6.13 9.60 10.06
C CYS A 219 -5.77 8.12 10.31
N VAL A 220 -5.99 7.23 9.34
CA VAL A 220 -5.78 5.79 9.52
C VAL A 220 -5.02 5.13 8.35
N GLY A 221 -5.59 5.16 7.16
CA GLY A 221 -5.05 4.57 5.93
C GLY A 221 -4.27 5.58 5.12
N ILE A 222 -3.28 5.12 4.35
CA ILE A 222 -2.51 5.96 3.43
C ILE A 222 -1.97 5.13 2.28
N THR A 223 -2.11 5.64 1.06
CA THR A 223 -1.40 5.13 -0.12
C THR A 223 -0.94 6.30 -0.99
N VAL A 224 0.03 6.07 -1.86
CA VAL A 224 0.65 7.09 -2.71
C VAL A 224 0.63 6.63 -4.16
N SER A 225 0.39 7.57 -5.08
CA SER A 225 0.55 7.37 -6.52
C SER A 225 1.57 8.37 -7.05
N PRO A 226 2.87 8.00 -7.06
CA PRO A 226 3.93 8.82 -7.63
C PRO A 226 3.67 9.18 -9.10
N SER A 227 3.07 8.28 -9.89
CA SER A 227 2.77 8.52 -11.30
C SER A 227 1.80 9.68 -11.53
N THR A 228 0.92 9.96 -10.56
CA THR A 228 -0.03 11.08 -10.59
C THR A 228 0.38 12.25 -9.68
N GLY A 229 1.45 12.10 -8.91
CA GLY A 229 1.91 13.09 -7.93
C GLY A 229 0.93 13.31 -6.78
N LYS A 230 0.11 12.30 -6.44
CA LYS A 230 -0.93 12.39 -5.40
C LYS A 230 -0.77 11.32 -4.32
N PHE A 231 -1.34 11.59 -3.16
CA PHE A 231 -1.54 10.60 -2.12
C PHE A 231 -2.98 10.63 -1.61
N TYR A 232 -3.39 9.54 -0.99
CA TYR A 232 -4.76 9.28 -0.56
C TYR A 232 -4.75 8.80 0.88
N TRP A 233 -5.65 9.32 1.71
CA TRP A 233 -5.75 8.86 3.10
C TRP A 233 -7.19 8.71 3.55
N SER A 234 -7.39 7.85 4.54
CA SER A 234 -8.70 7.65 5.17
C SER A 234 -8.79 8.36 6.51
N GLN A 235 -9.99 8.85 6.83
CA GLN A 235 -10.39 9.22 8.18
C GLN A 235 -11.63 8.41 8.55
N LYS A 236 -11.52 7.54 9.57
CA LYS A 236 -12.53 6.50 9.80
C LYS A 236 -13.84 7.02 10.42
N GLY A 237 -13.77 8.10 11.20
CA GLY A 237 -14.90 8.56 12.01
C GLY A 237 -15.18 7.69 13.25
N PRO A 238 -16.34 7.86 13.91
CA PRO A 238 -16.74 7.03 15.05
C PRO A 238 -17.01 5.60 14.61
N SER A 239 -16.80 4.65 15.54
CA SER A 239 -17.13 3.24 15.31
C SER A 239 -18.59 3.09 14.89
N LYS A 240 -18.83 2.42 13.75
CA LYS A 240 -20.15 2.21 13.14
C LYS A 240 -20.93 3.52 12.93
N GLY A 241 -20.21 4.62 12.75
CA GLY A 241 -20.77 5.96 12.70
C GLY A 241 -21.19 6.44 11.32
N GLY A 242 -20.75 5.77 10.24
CA GLY A 242 -21.08 6.17 8.86
C GLY A 242 -20.59 7.57 8.51
N GLN A 243 -19.47 8.00 9.11
CA GLN A 243 -18.85 9.32 8.90
C GLN A 243 -17.42 9.19 8.35
N GLY A 244 -17.08 7.99 7.86
CA GLY A 244 -15.81 7.72 7.23
C GLY A 244 -15.64 8.53 5.95
N ARG A 245 -14.41 8.94 5.69
CA ARG A 245 -14.03 9.72 4.50
C ARG A 245 -12.72 9.23 3.93
N ILE A 246 -12.55 9.37 2.63
CA ILE A 246 -11.28 9.20 1.93
C ILE A 246 -10.99 10.50 1.19
N PHE A 247 -9.76 10.96 1.29
CA PHE A 247 -9.29 12.22 0.73
C PHE A 247 -8.15 11.98 -0.25
N GLN A 248 -7.85 12.99 -1.05
CA GLN A 248 -6.62 13.10 -1.82
C GLN A 248 -5.99 14.48 -1.67
N ALA A 249 -4.69 14.55 -1.92
CA ALA A 249 -3.95 15.79 -2.12
C ALA A 249 -2.67 15.52 -2.93
N LYS A 250 -1.99 16.57 -3.41
CA LYS A 250 -0.69 16.43 -4.09
C LYS A 250 0.41 16.02 -3.11
N ILE A 251 1.36 15.22 -3.54
CA ILE A 251 2.51 14.81 -2.70
C ILE A 251 3.32 16.03 -2.25
N ASP A 252 3.56 16.97 -3.16
CA ASP A 252 4.33 18.17 -2.88
C ASP A 252 3.42 19.39 -2.67
N PHE A 253 3.81 20.22 -1.70
CA PHE A 253 3.14 21.49 -1.43
C PHE A 253 3.31 22.47 -2.59
N GLN A 254 2.32 23.36 -2.79
CA GLN A 254 2.57 24.55 -3.59
C GLN A 254 3.57 25.48 -2.87
N PRO A 255 4.24 26.39 -3.59
CA PRO A 255 5.11 27.38 -2.96
C PRO A 255 4.36 28.13 -1.85
N SER A 256 4.98 28.22 -0.67
CA SER A 256 4.44 28.89 0.53
C SER A 256 3.27 28.18 1.24
N GLU A 257 2.87 26.99 0.80
CA GLU A 257 1.94 26.13 1.55
C GLU A 257 2.70 25.17 2.48
N ASP A 258 1.99 24.70 3.51
CA ASP A 258 2.41 23.64 4.43
C ASP A 258 1.24 22.73 4.78
N ALA A 259 1.44 21.78 5.70
CA ALA A 259 0.43 20.81 6.11
C ALA A 259 -0.87 21.42 6.68
N LYS A 260 -0.82 22.65 7.21
CA LYS A 260 -1.96 23.34 7.82
C LYS A 260 -2.65 24.30 6.84
N THR A 261 -1.93 24.78 5.84
CA THR A 261 -2.35 25.85 4.94
C THR A 261 -2.62 25.39 3.51
N ARG A 262 -2.20 24.18 3.15
CA ARG A 262 -2.46 23.60 1.83
C ARG A 262 -3.94 23.66 1.45
N THR A 263 -4.20 24.04 0.21
CA THR A 263 -5.56 24.28 -0.30
C THR A 263 -6.07 23.18 -1.24
N ASP A 264 -5.23 22.19 -1.52
CA ASP A 264 -5.46 21.14 -2.51
C ASP A 264 -6.06 19.84 -1.94
N ILE A 265 -6.55 19.88 -0.70
CA ILE A 265 -7.22 18.74 -0.05
C ILE A 265 -8.61 18.57 -0.66
N GLU A 266 -8.89 17.39 -1.19
CA GLU A 266 -10.18 17.04 -1.77
C GLU A 266 -10.76 15.80 -1.10
N VAL A 267 -12.07 15.81 -0.81
CA VAL A 267 -12.81 14.62 -0.37
C VAL A 267 -13.22 13.81 -1.60
N LEU A 268 -12.81 12.55 -1.67
CA LEU A 268 -13.21 11.62 -2.74
C LEU A 268 -14.47 10.86 -2.37
N PHE A 269 -14.53 10.39 -1.12
CA PHE A 269 -15.65 9.61 -0.60
C PHE A 269 -16.02 10.08 0.78
N GLN A 270 -17.32 10.09 1.08
CA GLN A 270 -17.84 10.54 2.37
C GLN A 270 -19.00 9.68 2.84
N GLY A 271 -19.25 9.67 4.15
CA GLY A 271 -20.30 8.84 4.74
C GLY A 271 -20.04 7.34 4.60
N LEU A 272 -18.76 6.96 4.46
CA LEU A 272 -18.34 5.57 4.45
C LEU A 272 -18.50 4.95 5.85
N PRO A 273 -18.67 3.62 5.95
CA PRO A 273 -18.78 2.93 7.23
C PRO A 273 -17.61 3.24 8.17
N GLU A 274 -16.42 2.75 7.85
CA GLU A 274 -15.16 2.92 8.60
C GLU A 274 -13.98 2.54 7.67
N PRO A 275 -13.53 3.43 6.77
CA PRO A 275 -12.45 3.14 5.84
C PRO A 275 -11.13 3.04 6.59
N ILE A 276 -10.42 1.92 6.44
CA ILE A 276 -9.21 1.62 7.19
C ILE A 276 -7.97 1.74 6.32
N ASP A 277 -7.67 0.74 5.50
CA ASP A 277 -6.44 0.66 4.72
C ASP A 277 -6.72 0.90 3.23
N LEU A 278 -5.71 1.42 2.53
CA LEU A 278 -5.80 1.85 1.15
C LEU A 278 -4.64 1.26 0.35
N ASP A 279 -4.89 0.89 -0.90
CA ASP A 279 -3.82 0.62 -1.86
C ASP A 279 -4.23 1.06 -3.27
N VAL A 280 -3.27 1.41 -4.11
CA VAL A 280 -3.55 1.95 -5.44
C VAL A 280 -2.93 1.07 -6.53
N ASP A 281 -3.76 0.73 -7.51
CA ASP A 281 -3.31 0.15 -8.77
C ASP A 281 -2.92 1.31 -9.69
N GLU A 282 -1.63 1.66 -9.74
CA GLU A 282 -1.16 2.80 -10.55
C GLU A 282 -1.31 2.57 -12.05
N ASP A 283 -1.24 1.31 -12.51
CA ASP A 283 -1.33 0.97 -13.93
C ASP A 283 -2.75 1.26 -14.45
N GLU A 284 -3.77 0.84 -13.69
CA GLU A 284 -5.18 1.02 -14.02
C GLU A 284 -5.79 2.30 -13.40
N ASN A 285 -5.03 2.99 -12.56
CA ASN A 285 -5.44 4.17 -11.79
C ASN A 285 -6.73 3.92 -10.96
N VAL A 286 -6.70 2.84 -10.17
CA VAL A 286 -7.81 2.38 -9.34
C VAL A 286 -7.39 2.40 -7.87
N LEU A 287 -8.18 3.09 -7.04
CA LEU A 287 -8.02 3.06 -5.59
C LEU A 287 -8.82 1.90 -5.02
N TYR A 288 -8.20 1.09 -4.17
CA TYR A 288 -8.82 0.04 -3.38
C TYR A 288 -8.78 0.40 -1.90
N TRP A 289 -9.80 -0.01 -1.14
CA TRP A 289 -9.80 0.15 0.31
C TRP A 289 -10.60 -0.92 1.03
N THR A 290 -10.32 -1.05 2.32
CA THR A 290 -11.13 -1.83 3.26
C THR A 290 -12.06 -0.94 4.05
N ASP A 291 -13.30 -1.38 4.24
CA ASP A 291 -14.24 -0.78 5.19
C ASP A 291 -14.53 -1.78 6.32
N ARG A 292 -14.43 -1.31 7.57
CA ARG A 292 -14.95 -2.01 8.75
C ARG A 292 -16.41 -1.69 8.98
N GLY A 293 -17.01 -2.38 9.95
CA GLY A 293 -18.36 -2.11 10.42
C GLY A 293 -19.32 -3.24 10.08
N GLU A 294 -20.62 -2.94 10.15
CA GLU A 294 -21.67 -3.95 10.05
C GLU A 294 -22.26 -4.06 8.64
N LEU A 295 -22.93 -5.18 8.39
CA LEU A 295 -23.80 -5.33 7.23
C LEU A 295 -24.90 -4.23 7.24
N PRO A 296 -25.31 -3.71 6.08
CA PRO A 296 -25.01 -4.21 4.76
C PRO A 296 -23.86 -3.49 4.05
N ASN A 297 -23.06 -2.62 4.68
CA ASN A 297 -22.06 -1.80 3.96
C ASN A 297 -20.63 -1.95 4.49
N GLY A 298 -20.42 -2.43 5.71
CA GLY A 298 -19.09 -2.69 6.28
C GLY A 298 -18.58 -4.10 6.01
N ASN A 299 -17.33 -4.35 6.42
CA ASN A 299 -16.61 -5.60 6.21
C ASN A 299 -16.44 -5.96 4.73
N THR A 300 -16.01 -4.96 3.96
CA THR A 300 -15.90 -5.00 2.51
C THR A 300 -14.50 -4.64 2.03
N ILE A 301 -14.19 -5.10 0.82
CA ILE A 301 -13.16 -4.50 -0.03
C ILE A 301 -13.89 -3.74 -1.11
N ASN A 302 -13.48 -2.50 -1.35
CA ASN A 302 -14.12 -1.59 -2.28
C ASN A 302 -13.08 -1.06 -3.28
N ARG A 303 -13.54 -0.57 -4.43
CA ARG A 303 -12.68 0.09 -5.41
C ARG A 303 -13.37 1.21 -6.16
N ALA A 304 -12.58 2.14 -6.68
CA ALA A 304 -13.04 3.17 -7.61
C ALA A 304 -11.93 3.59 -8.58
N LYS A 305 -12.31 3.84 -9.84
CA LYS A 305 -11.41 4.41 -10.86
C LYS A 305 -11.22 5.89 -10.58
N LEU A 306 -9.98 6.29 -10.26
CA LEU A 306 -9.67 7.66 -9.86
C LEU A 306 -9.88 8.69 -10.98
N ARG A 307 -9.78 8.27 -12.26
CA ARG A 307 -10.03 9.14 -13.43
C ARG A 307 -11.51 9.54 -13.58
N ASP A 308 -12.41 8.73 -13.04
CA ASP A 308 -13.86 8.88 -13.20
C ASP A 308 -14.53 9.51 -11.96
N ILE A 309 -13.74 9.81 -10.91
CA ILE A 309 -14.26 10.46 -9.71
C ILE A 309 -14.50 11.94 -10.02
N ALA A 310 -15.75 12.30 -10.29
CA ALA A 310 -16.19 13.67 -10.15
C ALA A 310 -15.94 14.10 -8.70
N GLN A 311 -15.46 15.34 -8.48
CA GLN A 311 -15.42 15.91 -7.13
C GLN A 311 -16.76 15.66 -6.44
N VAL A 312 -16.78 15.41 -5.13
CA VAL A 312 -18.03 15.24 -4.38
C VAL A 312 -18.82 16.56 -4.44
N THR A 313 -19.68 16.69 -5.45
CA THR A 313 -20.52 17.88 -5.69
C THR A 313 -21.93 17.70 -5.15
N HIS A 314 -22.18 16.61 -4.41
CA HIS A 314 -23.51 16.29 -3.91
C HIS A 314 -23.54 16.19 -2.39
N ASP A 315 -24.64 16.66 -1.82
CA ASP A 315 -24.92 16.48 -0.41
C ASP A 315 -25.25 15.01 -0.12
N GLY A 316 -24.53 14.38 0.82
CA GLY A 316 -24.83 13.03 1.31
C GLY A 316 -23.76 11.97 1.06
N ALA A 317 -23.95 10.80 1.66
CA ALA A 317 -22.98 9.69 1.64
C ALA A 317 -22.74 9.12 0.22
N SER A 318 -21.50 8.74 -0.05
CA SER A 318 -21.09 7.97 -1.22
C SER A 318 -21.69 6.56 -1.15
N LYS A 319 -22.24 6.07 -2.26
CA LYS A 319 -23.02 4.82 -2.32
C LYS A 319 -22.35 3.76 -3.21
N PRO A 320 -22.36 2.49 -2.77
CA PRO A 320 -21.92 1.39 -3.61
C PRO A 320 -22.83 1.25 -4.85
N GLY A 321 -22.24 0.92 -5.99
CA GLY A 321 -22.89 0.83 -7.31
C GLY A 321 -23.15 2.17 -7.99
N LYS A 322 -22.88 3.29 -7.32
CA LYS A 322 -22.99 4.64 -7.89
C LYS A 322 -21.65 5.37 -7.89
N ASP A 323 -21.05 5.50 -6.71
CA ASP A 323 -19.83 6.28 -6.51
C ASP A 323 -18.60 5.37 -6.44
N TYR A 324 -18.78 4.11 -6.03
CA TYR A 324 -17.73 3.08 -5.99
C TYR A 324 -18.32 1.67 -6.13
N GLU A 325 -17.46 0.68 -6.33
CA GLU A 325 -17.82 -0.74 -6.45
C GLU A 325 -17.38 -1.53 -5.21
N VAL A 326 -18.23 -2.44 -4.75
CA VAL A 326 -17.85 -3.41 -3.72
C VAL A 326 -17.28 -4.65 -4.39
N VAL A 327 -15.99 -4.91 -4.15
CA VAL A 327 -15.22 -6.02 -4.71
C VAL A 327 -15.47 -7.31 -3.94
N ALA A 328 -15.49 -7.23 -2.60
CA ALA A 328 -15.70 -8.40 -1.76
C ALA A 328 -16.49 -8.07 -0.49
N TRP A 329 -17.25 -9.05 -0.02
CA TRP A 329 -18.07 -8.98 1.19
C TRP A 329 -17.64 -10.03 2.23
N GLY A 330 -18.06 -9.80 3.48
CA GLY A 330 -18.01 -10.82 4.53
C GLY A 330 -16.59 -11.09 5.03
N LEU A 331 -15.79 -10.03 5.19
CA LEU A 331 -14.60 -10.04 6.03
C LEU A 331 -15.04 -9.88 7.50
N HIS A 332 -14.12 -10.03 8.47
CA HIS A 332 -14.44 -9.92 9.90
C HIS A 332 -13.57 -8.85 10.57
N GLU A 333 -14.04 -7.60 10.54
CA GLU A 333 -13.28 -6.41 10.92
C GLU A 333 -12.03 -6.26 10.04
N ALA A 334 -12.27 -6.04 8.74
CA ALA A 334 -11.23 -5.89 7.71
C ALA A 334 -10.26 -4.76 8.04
N ILE A 335 -8.95 -4.99 7.91
CA ILE A 335 -7.93 -3.95 8.13
C ILE A 335 -7.04 -3.86 6.92
N GLY A 336 -6.03 -4.72 6.79
CA GLY A 336 -5.00 -4.53 5.77
C GLY A 336 -5.46 -4.94 4.39
N ILE A 337 -4.93 -4.24 3.39
CA ILE A 337 -5.05 -4.59 1.97
C ILE A 337 -3.73 -4.36 1.25
N LYS A 338 -3.35 -5.28 0.37
CA LYS A 338 -2.24 -5.06 -0.56
C LYS A 338 -2.54 -5.66 -1.92
N LEU A 339 -2.23 -4.91 -2.96
CA LEU A 339 -2.29 -5.36 -4.35
C LEU A 339 -0.95 -5.99 -4.74
N ASP A 340 -1.03 -7.18 -5.32
CA ASP A 340 0.07 -7.79 -6.06
C ASP A 340 -0.13 -7.48 -7.53
N SER A 341 0.38 -6.33 -7.98
CA SER A 341 0.21 -5.88 -9.37
C SER A 341 0.80 -6.85 -10.37
N LYS A 342 1.88 -7.56 -10.01
CA LYS A 342 2.55 -8.53 -10.89
C LYS A 342 1.67 -9.75 -11.16
N ASN A 343 1.05 -10.30 -10.11
CA ASN A 343 0.21 -11.49 -10.23
C ASN A 343 -1.28 -11.17 -10.36
N ARG A 344 -1.67 -9.88 -10.37
CA ARG A 344 -3.07 -9.40 -10.40
C ARG A 344 -3.91 -10.08 -9.31
N ARG A 345 -3.49 -9.92 -8.06
CA ARG A 345 -4.19 -10.43 -6.86
C ARG A 345 -4.37 -9.35 -5.81
N ILE A 346 -5.42 -9.50 -5.01
CA ILE A 346 -5.66 -8.71 -3.80
C ILE A 346 -5.39 -9.62 -2.60
N PHE A 347 -4.59 -9.15 -1.67
CA PHE A 347 -4.45 -9.74 -0.35
C PHE A 347 -5.12 -8.85 0.70
N ALA A 348 -5.82 -9.47 1.64
CA ALA A 348 -6.46 -8.72 2.72
C ALA A 348 -6.39 -9.50 4.05
N THR A 349 -6.47 -8.76 5.14
CA THR A 349 -6.34 -9.27 6.51
C THR A 349 -7.49 -8.75 7.37
N ASP A 350 -7.88 -9.55 8.37
CA ASP A 350 -8.94 -9.16 9.29
C ASP A 350 -8.64 -9.56 10.75
N LEU A 351 -9.30 -8.86 11.69
CA LEU A 351 -9.16 -9.18 13.12
C LEU A 351 -9.83 -10.51 13.50
N GLY A 352 -10.68 -11.06 12.62
CA GLY A 352 -11.20 -12.42 12.72
C GLY A 352 -10.15 -13.51 12.49
N GLY A 353 -8.90 -13.14 12.19
CA GLY A 353 -7.78 -14.06 12.12
C GLY A 353 -7.61 -14.73 10.75
N SER A 354 -8.09 -14.08 9.69
CA SER A 354 -7.96 -14.57 8.33
C SER A 354 -7.01 -13.72 7.48
N VAL A 355 -6.25 -14.38 6.62
CA VAL A 355 -5.57 -13.78 5.46
C VAL A 355 -6.26 -14.29 4.21
N TYR A 356 -6.76 -13.39 3.39
CA TYR A 356 -7.46 -13.70 2.16
C TYR A 356 -6.61 -13.41 0.93
N LYS A 357 -6.90 -14.15 -0.13
CA LYS A 357 -6.47 -13.87 -1.50
C LYS A 357 -7.71 -13.80 -2.39
N PHE A 358 -7.75 -12.81 -3.25
CA PHE A 358 -8.79 -12.63 -4.27
C PHE A 358 -8.15 -12.32 -5.62
N ASP A 359 -8.91 -12.55 -6.69
CA ASP A 359 -8.65 -11.88 -7.95
C ASP A 359 -8.99 -10.39 -7.85
N MET A 360 -8.53 -9.58 -8.82
CA MET A 360 -8.70 -8.12 -8.78
C MET A 360 -10.17 -7.65 -8.84
N ASP A 361 -11.09 -8.53 -9.25
CA ASP A 361 -12.54 -8.34 -9.29
C ASP A 361 -13.27 -8.95 -8.07
N GLY A 362 -12.53 -9.51 -7.10
CA GLY A 362 -13.09 -10.16 -5.91
C GLY A 362 -13.45 -11.62 -6.10
N GLY A 363 -13.29 -12.16 -7.31
CA GLY A 363 -13.45 -13.57 -7.63
C GLY A 363 -12.42 -14.45 -6.92
N ASN A 364 -12.64 -15.76 -6.99
CA ASN A 364 -11.72 -16.81 -6.51
C ASN A 364 -11.21 -16.59 -5.07
N ARG A 365 -12.08 -16.07 -4.19
CA ARG A 365 -11.78 -15.87 -2.76
C ARG A 365 -11.22 -17.16 -2.14
N LYS A 366 -10.00 -17.07 -1.62
CA LYS A 366 -9.34 -18.12 -0.83
C LYS A 366 -8.90 -17.56 0.52
N LYS A 367 -9.20 -18.26 1.61
CA LYS A 367 -8.51 -18.06 2.89
C LYS A 367 -7.16 -18.76 2.81
N VAL A 368 -6.09 -17.98 2.71
CA VAL A 368 -4.71 -18.49 2.68
C VAL A 368 -4.30 -18.94 4.07
N TYR A 369 -4.71 -18.17 5.08
CA TYR A 369 -4.52 -18.50 6.49
C TYR A 369 -5.80 -18.24 7.28
N GLU A 370 -6.02 -19.07 8.30
CA GLU A 370 -7.05 -18.87 9.31
C GLU A 370 -6.56 -19.40 10.67
N GLY A 371 -6.99 -18.78 11.77
CA GLY A 371 -6.70 -19.26 13.11
C GLY A 371 -6.91 -18.21 14.19
N SER A 372 -6.49 -18.52 15.42
CA SER A 372 -6.64 -17.65 16.59
C SER A 372 -5.61 -16.51 16.61
N ARG A 373 -5.64 -15.65 15.59
CA ARG A 373 -4.84 -14.43 15.45
C ARG A 373 -5.74 -13.24 15.18
N ALA A 374 -5.19 -12.03 15.31
CA ALA A 374 -5.88 -10.82 14.88
C ALA A 374 -4.95 -10.11 13.89
N PHE A 375 -5.23 -10.28 12.59
CA PHE A 375 -4.34 -9.75 11.56
C PHE A 375 -4.71 -8.31 11.21
N VAL A 376 -3.69 -7.50 10.95
CA VAL A 376 -3.82 -6.06 10.66
C VAL A 376 -3.22 -5.70 9.31
N GLY A 377 -2.01 -5.15 9.22
CA GLY A 377 -1.36 -4.86 7.93
C GLY A 377 -0.84 -6.10 7.19
N ILE A 378 -0.75 -5.99 5.87
CA ILE A 378 -0.20 -7.00 4.96
C ILE A 378 0.57 -6.34 3.81
N THR A 379 1.63 -6.98 3.35
CA THR A 379 2.38 -6.62 2.14
C THR A 379 2.95 -7.86 1.45
N VAL A 380 3.41 -7.70 0.21
CA VAL A 380 3.87 -8.77 -0.68
C VAL A 380 5.24 -8.43 -1.26
N ALA A 381 6.16 -9.41 -1.27
CA ALA A 381 7.52 -9.28 -1.78
C ALA A 381 7.70 -9.90 -3.17
#